data_AF-A0A563UIZ1-F1
#
_entry.id   AF-A0A563UIZ1-F1
#
_cell.length_a   1.000
_cell.length_b   1.000
_cell.length_c   1.000
_cell.angle_alpha   90.00
_cell.angle_beta   90.00
_cell.angle_gamma   90.00
#
_symmetry.space_group_name_H-M   'P 1'
#
loop_
_entity.id
_entity.type
_entity.pdbx_description
1 polymer ?
#
loop_
_entity_poly.entity_id
_entity_poly.type
_entity_poly.pdbx_seq_one_letter_code
_entity_poly.pdbx_strand_id
1 'polypeptide(L)'
;MKKLSVIIIVLLACLTLQAQNKQKSVTSLAFMAGDWRLKHKWGDMQELWSAPYGDNVMGTFRCVKDGKVVFYEFMVVEQGPDVPVLKLRHFNKGSIGWEEKTKPLSMPAIDVSNNQAVFLSIDKKVKITYERIGANNMDCILDEKGKDGKWTKEVFSYVRFKN
;
A
#
# COMPACT_ATOMS: atom_id res chain seq x y z
N MET A 1 -4.39 22.75 -57.46
CA MET A 1 -4.35 23.03 -56.01
C MET A 1 -5.18 22.01 -55.23
N LYS A 2 -4.74 20.75 -55.09
CA LYS A 2 -5.44 19.70 -54.32
C LYS A 2 -4.49 18.59 -53.87
N LYS A 3 -3.44 18.92 -53.10
CA LYS A 3 -2.56 17.92 -52.45
C LYS A 3 -1.91 18.52 -51.19
N LEU A 4 -2.72 18.98 -50.23
CA LEU A 4 -2.16 19.48 -48.95
C LEU A 4 -3.02 19.16 -47.72
N SER A 5 -3.97 18.21 -47.82
CA SER A 5 -4.92 17.94 -46.73
C SER A 5 -4.71 16.60 -46.00
N VAL A 6 -3.79 15.75 -46.45
CA VAL A 6 -3.60 14.40 -45.87
C VAL A 6 -2.54 14.36 -44.77
N ILE A 7 -1.61 15.34 -44.73
CA ILE A 7 -0.50 15.35 -43.76
C ILE A 7 -0.95 15.78 -42.35
N ILE A 8 -1.98 16.63 -42.24
CA ILE A 8 -2.44 17.19 -40.95
C ILE A 8 -3.22 16.15 -40.12
N ILE A 9 -3.88 15.18 -40.76
CA ILE A 9 -4.70 14.17 -40.07
C ILE A 9 -3.82 13.07 -39.44
N VAL A 10 -2.66 12.76 -40.04
CA VAL A 10 -1.71 11.77 -39.50
C VAL A 10 -0.94 12.32 -38.29
N LEU A 11 -0.65 13.63 -38.24
CA LEU A 11 -0.03 14.25 -37.07
C LEU A 11 -0.97 14.32 -35.85
N LEU A 12 -2.28 14.46 -36.07
CA LEU A 12 -3.27 14.49 -34.98
C LEU A 12 -3.51 13.09 -34.37
N ALA A 13 -3.30 12.03 -35.14
CA ALA A 13 -3.46 10.65 -34.67
C ALA A 13 -2.31 10.19 -33.74
N CYS A 14 -1.10 10.74 -33.89
CA CYS A 14 0.02 10.38 -33.01
C CYS A 14 -0.05 11.00 -31.61
N LEU A 15 -0.81 12.08 -31.40
CA LEU A 15 -0.94 12.72 -30.09
C LEU A 15 -1.94 12.03 -29.16
N THR A 16 -2.76 11.10 -29.66
CA THR A 16 -3.76 10.38 -28.86
C THR A 16 -3.32 8.99 -28.40
N LEU A 17 -2.14 8.53 -28.84
CA LEU A 17 -1.58 7.21 -28.51
C LEU A 17 -0.54 7.21 -27.39
N GLN A 18 -0.29 8.36 -26.75
CA GLN A 18 0.07 8.35 -25.34
C GLN A 18 -1.22 8.12 -24.53
N ALA A 19 -1.82 6.93 -24.68
CA ALA A 19 -2.59 6.36 -23.59
C ALA A 19 -1.62 6.37 -22.41
N GLN A 20 -1.79 7.35 -21.51
CA GLN A 20 -0.94 7.55 -20.37
C GLN A 20 -0.89 6.23 -19.62
N ASN A 21 0.19 5.47 -19.79
CA ASN A 21 0.66 4.57 -18.75
C ASN A 21 1.03 5.50 -17.61
N LYS A 22 0.01 5.93 -16.86
CA LYS A 22 0.17 6.72 -15.67
C LYS A 22 0.90 5.78 -14.73
N GLN A 23 2.22 5.92 -14.69
CA GLN A 23 3.07 5.15 -13.79
C GLN A 23 2.39 5.14 -12.43
N LYS A 24 2.22 3.94 -11.85
CA LYS A 24 1.59 3.82 -10.54
C LYS A 24 2.46 4.63 -9.58
N SER A 25 1.91 5.74 -9.11
CA SER A 25 2.65 6.74 -8.34
C SER A 25 2.32 6.59 -6.86
N VAL A 26 3.32 6.79 -6.00
CA VAL A 26 3.10 6.95 -4.54
C VAL A 26 2.07 8.03 -4.21
N THR A 27 1.90 9.04 -5.08
CA THR A 27 0.87 10.08 -4.89
C THR A 27 -0.55 9.52 -4.90
N SER A 28 -0.80 8.42 -5.62
CA SER A 28 -2.09 7.73 -5.63
C SER A 28 -2.43 7.09 -4.28
N LEU A 29 -1.46 6.95 -3.37
CA LEU A 29 -1.65 6.40 -2.03
C LEU A 29 -2.11 7.44 -1.00
N ALA A 30 -2.36 8.69 -1.43
CA ALA A 30 -2.83 9.76 -0.55
C ALA A 30 -4.10 9.40 0.24
N PHE A 31 -4.93 8.48 -0.27
CA PHE A 31 -6.14 8.04 0.42
C PHE A 31 -5.85 7.34 1.76
N MET A 32 -4.66 6.73 1.91
CA MET A 32 -4.24 5.99 3.10
C MET A 32 -3.89 6.92 4.28
N ALA A 33 -3.53 8.16 4.02
CA ALA A 33 -3.04 9.09 5.05
C ALA A 33 -4.04 9.25 6.21
N GLY A 34 -3.57 9.10 7.45
CA GLY A 34 -4.39 9.22 8.66
C GLY A 34 -3.91 8.39 9.86
N ASP A 35 -4.59 8.59 10.99
CA ASP A 35 -4.53 7.72 12.18
C ASP A 35 -5.72 6.76 12.13
N TRP A 36 -5.43 5.47 12.06
CA TRP A 36 -6.40 4.40 11.88
C TRP A 36 -6.34 3.46 13.06
N ARG A 37 -7.48 3.14 13.67
CA ARG A 37 -7.55 2.30 14.88
C ARG A 37 -8.60 1.22 14.78
N LEU A 38 -8.31 0.09 15.39
CA LEU A 38 -9.17 -1.10 15.41
C LEU A 38 -9.05 -1.81 16.77
N LYS A 39 -10.18 -2.31 17.28
CA LYS A 39 -10.21 -3.30 18.37
C LYS A 39 -10.24 -4.69 17.74
N HIS A 40 -9.24 -5.52 18.01
CA HIS A 40 -9.12 -6.85 17.41
C HIS A 40 -8.83 -7.93 18.46
N LYS A 41 -9.10 -9.21 18.16
CA LYS A 41 -8.80 -10.36 19.05
C LYS A 41 -7.31 -10.46 19.43
N TRP A 42 -6.44 -9.94 18.57
CA TRP A 42 -4.98 -9.87 18.82
C TRP A 42 -4.59 -8.71 19.74
N GLY A 43 -5.43 -7.69 19.85
CA GLY A 43 -5.17 -6.47 20.61
C GLY A 43 -5.78 -5.22 19.95
N ASP A 44 -5.65 -4.11 20.64
CA ASP A 44 -5.88 -2.77 20.11
C ASP A 44 -4.79 -2.44 19.09
N MET A 45 -5.20 -2.16 17.85
CA MET A 45 -4.32 -1.86 16.74
C MET A 45 -4.40 -0.37 16.40
N GLN A 46 -3.26 0.20 16.06
CA GLN A 46 -3.17 1.52 15.45
C GLN A 46 -2.19 1.48 14.29
N GLU A 47 -2.60 2.08 13.19
CA GLU A 47 -1.80 2.26 12.00
C GLU A 47 -1.81 3.76 11.61
N LEU A 48 -0.63 4.34 11.47
CA LEU A 48 -0.43 5.75 11.13
C LEU A 48 0.25 5.83 9.78
N TRP A 49 -0.42 6.46 8.81
CA TRP A 49 0.12 6.70 7.48
C TRP A 49 0.31 8.20 7.24
N SER A 50 1.48 8.59 6.73
CA SER A 50 1.73 9.96 6.28
C SER A 50 0.97 10.27 4.99
N ALA A 51 0.85 11.55 4.64
CA ALA A 51 0.61 11.93 3.26
C ALA A 51 1.85 11.58 2.40
N PRO A 52 1.70 11.39 1.08
CA PRO A 52 2.84 11.32 0.18
C PRO A 52 3.74 12.55 0.33
N TYR A 53 5.04 12.32 0.45
CA TYR A 53 6.05 13.37 0.54
C TYR A 53 7.29 12.97 -0.25
N GLY A 54 7.58 13.71 -1.32
CA GLY A 54 8.59 13.30 -2.30
C GLY A 54 8.17 12.02 -3.02
N ASP A 55 9.03 11.02 -2.96
CA ASP A 55 8.87 9.72 -3.62
C ASP A 55 8.38 8.62 -2.67
N ASN A 56 7.86 8.97 -1.49
CA ASN A 56 7.47 7.98 -0.49
C ASN A 56 6.21 8.34 0.32
N VAL A 57 5.71 7.31 1.00
CA VAL A 57 4.74 7.37 2.10
C VAL A 57 5.33 6.59 3.27
N MET A 58 5.21 7.10 4.49
CA MET A 58 5.65 6.41 5.70
C MET A 58 4.47 5.86 6.48
N GLY A 59 4.66 4.70 7.10
CA GLY A 59 3.69 3.99 7.92
C GLY A 59 4.31 3.53 9.24
N THR A 60 3.53 3.56 10.31
CA THR A 60 3.86 2.85 11.55
C THR A 60 2.64 2.08 12.04
N PHE A 61 2.88 0.92 12.64
CA PHE A 61 1.86 0.09 13.25
C PHE A 61 2.23 -0.23 14.70
N ARG A 62 1.21 -0.38 15.54
CA ARG A 62 1.34 -1.05 16.85
C ARG A 62 0.13 -1.90 17.16
N CYS A 63 0.39 -3.02 17.84
CA CYS A 63 -0.62 -3.85 18.49
C CYS A 63 -0.38 -3.88 20.00
N VAL A 64 -1.41 -3.59 20.78
CA VAL A 64 -1.38 -3.57 22.25
C VAL A 64 -2.48 -4.46 22.81
N LYS A 65 -2.13 -5.39 23.71
CA LYS A 65 -3.07 -6.26 24.39
C LYS A 65 -2.87 -6.15 25.89
N ASP A 66 -3.96 -5.95 26.64
CA ASP A 66 -3.95 -5.82 28.10
C ASP A 66 -2.92 -4.77 28.61
N GLY A 67 -2.85 -3.63 27.90
CA GLY A 67 -1.93 -2.53 28.21
C GLY A 67 -0.45 -2.82 27.91
N LYS A 68 -0.14 -3.95 27.26
CA LYS A 68 1.22 -4.37 26.89
C LYS A 68 1.36 -4.44 25.38
N VAL A 69 2.50 -4.00 24.88
CA VAL A 69 2.86 -4.10 23.46
C VAL A 69 2.99 -5.57 23.07
N VAL A 70 2.33 -5.95 21.99
CA VAL A 70 2.52 -7.23 21.31
C VAL A 70 3.68 -7.09 20.31
N PHE A 71 3.53 -6.19 19.34
CA PHE A 71 4.56 -5.87 18.35
C PHE A 71 4.30 -4.51 17.70
N TYR A 72 5.28 -4.07 16.91
CA TYR A 72 5.24 -2.88 16.07
C TYR A 72 5.59 -3.22 14.63
N GLU A 73 5.24 -2.32 13.71
CA GLU A 73 5.83 -2.30 12.38
C GLU A 73 6.30 -0.89 12.02
N PHE A 74 7.38 -0.84 11.23
CA PHE A 74 7.75 0.34 10.48
C PHE A 74 7.65 0.01 8.99
N MET A 75 6.93 0.86 8.27
CA MET A 75 6.60 0.68 6.87
C MET A 75 6.99 1.91 6.08
N VAL A 76 7.48 1.70 4.87
CA VAL A 76 7.60 2.75 3.87
C VAL A 76 7.08 2.22 2.55
N VAL A 77 6.36 3.05 1.80
CA VAL A 77 6.07 2.78 0.39
C VAL A 77 6.88 3.77 -0.42
N GLU A 78 7.89 3.27 -1.12
CA GLU A 78 8.79 4.09 -1.94
C GLU A 78 8.47 3.89 -3.42
N GLN A 79 8.63 4.93 -4.22
CA GLN A 79 8.48 4.84 -5.66
C GLN A 79 9.62 3.99 -6.25
N GLY A 80 9.27 2.80 -6.77
CA GLY A 80 10.19 2.01 -7.60
C GLY A 80 10.20 2.50 -9.06
N PRO A 81 11.06 1.90 -9.90
CA PRO A 81 11.16 2.24 -11.32
C PRO A 81 9.81 2.22 -12.05
N ASP A 82 8.98 1.20 -11.78
CA ASP A 82 7.69 1.01 -12.46
C ASP A 82 6.49 1.21 -11.54
N VAL A 83 6.61 0.76 -10.29
CA VAL A 83 5.52 0.72 -9.31
C VAL A 83 6.01 1.08 -7.90
N PRO A 84 5.13 1.55 -7.00
CA PRO A 84 5.48 1.73 -5.61
C PRO A 84 5.76 0.37 -4.95
N VAL A 85 6.69 0.34 -4.00
CA VAL A 85 7.09 -0.88 -3.29
C VAL A 85 6.93 -0.65 -1.81
N LEU A 86 6.05 -1.42 -1.17
CA LEU A 86 5.95 -1.46 0.28
C LEU A 86 7.16 -2.23 0.84
N LYS A 87 7.90 -1.58 1.73
CA LYS A 87 8.93 -2.18 2.57
C LYS A 87 8.45 -2.19 4.00
N LEU A 88 8.52 -3.36 4.64
CA LEU A 88 7.98 -3.57 5.99
C LEU A 88 9.01 -4.25 6.88
N ARG A 89 9.03 -3.83 8.15
CA ARG A 89 9.75 -4.51 9.23
C ARG A 89 8.87 -4.65 10.45
N HIS A 90 8.95 -5.79 11.10
CA HIS A 90 8.32 -6.04 12.39
C HIS A 90 9.32 -5.86 13.52
N PHE A 91 8.83 -5.42 14.67
CA PHE A 91 9.61 -5.27 15.88
C PHE A 91 8.85 -5.76 17.11
N ASN A 92 9.54 -6.51 17.97
CA ASN A 92 9.07 -6.73 19.33
C ASN A 92 9.18 -5.44 20.16
N LYS A 93 8.60 -5.48 21.37
CA LYS A 93 8.83 -4.45 22.39
C LYS A 93 10.34 -4.20 22.56
N GLY A 94 10.73 -2.92 22.57
CA GLY A 94 12.14 -2.52 22.70
C GLY A 94 12.87 -2.37 21.35
N SER A 95 12.15 -2.31 20.23
CA SER A 95 12.75 -2.10 18.89
C SER A 95 13.65 -3.26 18.43
N ILE A 96 13.30 -4.50 18.79
CA ILE A 96 14.01 -5.71 18.38
C ILE A 96 13.38 -6.25 17.09
N GLY A 97 14.08 -6.11 15.97
CA GLY A 97 13.57 -6.47 14.64
C GLY A 97 13.47 -7.98 14.41
N TRP A 98 12.49 -8.40 13.59
CA TRP A 98 12.36 -9.79 13.14
C TRP A 98 13.16 -10.06 11.86
N GLU A 99 13.13 -9.10 10.93
CA GLU A 99 13.85 -9.22 9.67
C GLU A 99 15.34 -8.86 9.82
N GLU A 100 16.16 -9.45 8.95
CA GLU A 100 17.57 -9.12 8.83
C GLU A 100 17.80 -7.62 8.60
N LYS A 101 18.89 -7.09 9.18
CA LYS A 101 19.20 -5.65 9.19
C LYS A 101 19.10 -5.00 7.81
N THR A 102 19.50 -5.70 6.74
CA THR A 102 19.53 -5.16 5.37
C THR A 102 18.43 -5.72 4.46
N LYS A 103 17.49 -6.52 4.98
CA LYS A 103 16.48 -7.22 4.17
C LYS A 103 15.07 -7.04 4.75
N PRO A 104 14.45 -5.85 4.61
CA PRO A 104 13.03 -5.71 4.95
C PRO A 104 12.18 -6.60 4.04
N LEU A 105 10.97 -6.94 4.48
CA LEU A 105 9.98 -7.51 3.58
C LEU A 105 9.73 -6.50 2.46
N SER A 106 9.67 -6.98 1.22
CA SER A 106 9.46 -6.14 0.03
C SER A 106 8.25 -6.65 -0.74
N MET A 107 7.32 -5.75 -1.04
CA MET A 107 6.04 -6.07 -1.66
C MET A 107 5.71 -5.02 -2.73
N PRO A 108 6.04 -5.26 -4.00
CA PRO A 108 5.66 -4.38 -5.10
C PRO A 108 4.14 -4.27 -5.22
N ALA A 109 3.65 -3.08 -5.57
CA ALA A 109 2.25 -2.88 -5.85
C ALA A 109 1.86 -3.59 -7.15
N ILE A 110 0.85 -4.44 -7.08
CA ILE A 110 0.25 -5.09 -8.25
C ILE A 110 -0.97 -4.30 -8.74
N ASP A 111 -1.63 -3.54 -7.85
CA ASP A 111 -2.69 -2.62 -8.21
C ASP A 111 -2.68 -1.35 -7.36
N VAL A 112 -3.01 -0.21 -7.97
CA VAL A 112 -3.12 1.09 -7.29
C VAL A 112 -4.19 1.90 -8.02
N SER A 113 -5.19 2.35 -7.27
CA SER A 113 -6.28 3.20 -7.73
C SER A 113 -6.51 4.36 -6.75
N ASN A 114 -7.58 5.13 -6.94
CA ASN A 114 -7.87 6.31 -6.11
C ASN A 114 -8.23 5.97 -4.65
N ASN A 115 -8.65 4.74 -4.38
CA ASN A 115 -9.10 4.31 -3.05
C ASN A 115 -8.59 2.92 -2.66
N GLN A 116 -7.77 2.27 -3.49
CA GLN A 116 -7.24 0.95 -3.21
C GLN A 116 -5.77 0.84 -3.61
N ALA A 117 -5.01 0.08 -2.82
CA ALA A 117 -3.64 -0.32 -3.14
C ALA A 117 -3.44 -1.78 -2.76
N VAL A 118 -2.91 -2.58 -3.68
CA VAL A 118 -2.67 -4.01 -3.50
C VAL A 118 -1.18 -4.29 -3.66
N PHE A 119 -0.57 -4.84 -2.63
CA PHE A 119 0.84 -5.22 -2.58
C PHE A 119 0.97 -6.74 -2.49
N LEU A 120 1.92 -7.32 -3.23
CA LEU A 120 2.19 -8.76 -3.22
C LEU A 120 3.66 -9.00 -2.84
N SER A 121 3.91 -9.90 -1.90
CA SER A 121 5.26 -10.30 -1.52
C SER A 121 6.00 -10.95 -2.69
N ILE A 122 7.34 -10.82 -2.71
CA ILE A 122 8.18 -11.41 -3.76
C ILE A 122 7.99 -12.92 -3.89
N ASP A 123 7.79 -13.62 -2.78
CA ASP A 123 7.53 -15.07 -2.76
C ASP A 123 6.08 -15.44 -3.10
N LYS A 124 5.21 -14.45 -3.35
CA LYS A 124 3.80 -14.57 -3.71
C LYS A 124 2.97 -15.36 -2.68
N LYS A 125 3.34 -15.27 -1.41
CA LYS A 125 2.61 -15.91 -0.30
C LYS A 125 1.79 -14.95 0.53
N VAL A 126 2.10 -13.66 0.49
CA VAL A 126 1.41 -12.64 1.28
C VAL A 126 0.95 -11.54 0.34
N LYS A 127 -0.32 -11.17 0.44
CA LYS A 127 -0.88 -10.04 -0.29
C LYS A 127 -1.62 -9.15 0.69
N ILE A 128 -1.28 -7.86 0.68
CA ILE A 128 -1.90 -6.85 1.52
C ILE A 128 -2.69 -5.92 0.62
N THR A 129 -3.97 -5.72 0.94
CA THR A 129 -4.82 -4.74 0.24
C THR A 129 -5.27 -3.68 1.23
N TYR A 130 -4.96 -2.43 0.94
CA TYR A 130 -5.58 -1.28 1.61
C TYR A 130 -6.72 -0.77 0.75
N GLU A 131 -7.91 -0.65 1.31
CA GLU A 131 -9.08 -0.12 0.62
C GLU A 131 -9.81 0.89 1.50
N ARG A 132 -9.94 2.12 1.01
CA ARG A 132 -10.75 3.13 1.67
C ARG A 132 -12.20 2.99 1.25
N ILE A 133 -12.97 2.36 2.13
CA ILE A 133 -14.40 2.05 1.94
C ILE A 133 -15.32 3.19 2.40
N GLY A 134 -14.77 4.25 3.01
CA GLY A 134 -15.53 5.42 3.42
C GLY A 134 -14.65 6.59 3.87
N ALA A 135 -15.29 7.71 4.20
CA ALA A 135 -14.56 8.90 4.67
C ALA A 135 -13.72 8.61 5.93
N ASN A 136 -14.22 7.75 6.83
CA ASN A 136 -13.56 7.42 8.10
C ASN A 136 -13.29 5.91 8.25
N ASN A 137 -13.35 5.13 7.17
CA ASN A 137 -13.21 3.68 7.21
C ASN A 137 -12.21 3.20 6.16
N MET A 138 -11.31 2.31 6.57
CA MET A 138 -10.33 1.68 5.70
C MET A 138 -10.18 0.21 6.10
N ASP A 139 -10.31 -0.68 5.14
CA ASP A 139 -9.97 -2.08 5.35
C ASP A 139 -8.49 -2.29 4.98
N CYS A 140 -7.76 -3.00 5.83
CA CYS A 140 -6.54 -3.69 5.47
C CYS A 140 -6.85 -5.18 5.39
N ILE A 141 -6.67 -5.79 4.22
CA ILE A 141 -6.97 -7.19 3.96
C ILE A 141 -5.65 -7.93 3.80
N LEU A 142 -5.43 -8.90 4.66
CA LEU A 142 -4.28 -9.79 4.63
C LEU A 142 -4.71 -11.13 4.03
N ASP A 143 -4.23 -11.42 2.82
CA ASP A 143 -4.33 -12.74 2.21
C ASP A 143 -2.99 -13.46 2.40
N GLU A 144 -3.01 -14.64 3.03
CA GLU A 144 -1.82 -15.48 3.24
C GLU A 144 -1.99 -16.86 2.61
N LYS A 145 -0.94 -17.36 1.97
CA LYS A 145 -0.92 -18.68 1.36
C LYS A 145 -0.32 -19.70 2.32
N GLY A 146 -1.17 -20.60 2.81
CA GLY A 146 -0.79 -21.72 3.67
C GLY A 146 0.14 -22.72 2.98
N LYS A 147 0.72 -23.62 3.78
CA LYS A 147 1.60 -24.70 3.28
C LYS A 147 0.90 -25.66 2.32
N ASP A 148 -0.42 -25.79 2.46
CA ASP A 148 -1.29 -26.58 1.58
C ASP A 148 -1.65 -25.84 0.27
N GLY A 149 -1.13 -24.63 0.08
CA GLY A 149 -1.38 -23.79 -1.08
C GLY A 149 -2.71 -23.03 -1.05
N LYS A 150 -3.53 -23.20 -0.01
CA LYS A 150 -4.79 -22.47 0.14
C LYS A 150 -4.55 -21.07 0.67
N TRP A 151 -5.37 -20.14 0.20
CA TRP A 151 -5.36 -18.77 0.69
C TRP A 151 -6.32 -18.62 1.87
N THR A 152 -5.83 -18.01 2.94
CA THR A 152 -6.64 -17.52 4.05
C THR A 152 -6.71 -16.00 3.98
N LYS A 153 -7.89 -15.46 4.21
CA LYS A 153 -8.15 -14.01 4.20
C LYS A 153 -8.52 -13.55 5.60
N GLU A 154 -7.88 -12.51 6.08
CA GLU A 154 -8.27 -11.77 7.28
C GLU A 154 -8.49 -10.30 6.92
N VAL A 155 -9.57 -9.69 7.45
CA VAL A 155 -9.94 -8.31 7.17
C VAL A 155 -9.84 -7.51 8.47
N PHE A 156 -9.04 -6.45 8.45
CA PHE A 156 -8.86 -5.48 9.53
C PHE A 156 -9.58 -4.19 9.17
N SER A 157 -10.79 -4.01 9.69
CA SER A 157 -11.64 -2.85 9.40
C SER A 157 -11.37 -1.68 10.34
N TYR A 158 -10.44 -0.81 9.94
CA TYR A 158 -10.04 0.34 10.73
C TYR A 158 -11.04 1.50 10.65
N VAL A 159 -11.10 2.25 11.75
CA VAL A 159 -11.80 3.52 11.85
C VAL A 159 -10.78 4.65 12.02
N ARG A 160 -10.98 5.74 11.29
CA ARG A 160 -10.15 6.94 11.41
C ARG A 160 -10.33 7.57 12.78
N PHE A 161 -9.23 7.71 13.51
CA PHE A 161 -9.21 8.51 14.73
C PHE A 161 -9.11 9.99 14.37
N LYS A 162 -9.98 10.79 14.98
CA LYS A 162 -9.96 12.26 14.86
C LYS A 162 -9.59 12.81 16.24
N ASN A 163 -8.49 13.55 16.29
CA ASN A 163 -8.15 14.36 17.46
C ASN A 163 -9.10 15.55 17.58
#